data_AF-A0A967I363-F1
#
_entry.id   AF-A0A967I363-F1
#
_cell.length_a   1.000
_cell.length_b   1.000
_cell.length_c   1.000
_cell.angle_alpha   90.00
_cell.angle_beta   90.00
_cell.angle_gamma   90.00
#
_symmetry.space_group_name_H-M   'P 1'
#
loop_
_entity.id
_entity.type
_entity.pdbx_description
1 polymer ?
#
loop_
_entity_poly.entity_id
_entity_poly.type
_entity_poly.pdbx_seq_one_letter_code
_entity_poly.pdbx_strand_id
1 'polypeptide(L)'
;MNELVQVGDFCPNEVCPDYGKLQSDRQGNIIKFGKTKAGRQRYKCKTCGKTFTETKGTLFYRRRTPEDEIIDTLAHIAEGNRISSLVRTKGHKEDTIIDWIREAGKHAEAIEEVLLADYQLTRGQIDGLWAYVGNKGEKKLSRD
;
A
#
# COMPACT_ATOMS: atom_id res chain seq x y z
N MET A 1 5.82 -9.61 -15.62
CA MET A 1 5.42 -8.60 -14.63
C MET A 1 3.94 -8.84 -14.38
N ASN A 2 3.56 -9.34 -13.22
CA ASN A 2 2.14 -9.55 -12.92
C ASN A 2 1.45 -8.19 -12.97
N GLU A 3 0.40 -8.08 -13.77
CA GLU A 3 -0.40 -6.87 -13.89
C GLU A 3 -1.08 -6.61 -12.55
N LEU A 4 -0.75 -5.48 -11.90
CA LEU A 4 -1.35 -5.11 -10.63
C LEU A 4 -2.79 -4.70 -10.87
N VAL A 5 -3.69 -5.39 -10.17
CA VAL A 5 -5.14 -5.18 -10.23
C VAL A 5 -5.49 -3.75 -9.80
N GLN A 6 -6.43 -3.12 -10.51
CA GLN A 6 -6.88 -1.75 -10.24
C GLN A 6 -8.21 -1.73 -9.47
N VAL A 7 -8.48 -0.61 -8.80
CA VAL A 7 -9.77 -0.41 -8.13
C VAL A 7 -10.87 -0.31 -9.18
N GLY A 8 -11.80 -1.27 -9.15
CA GLY A 8 -12.84 -1.43 -10.16
C GLY A 8 -12.81 -2.82 -10.82
N ASP A 9 -11.71 -3.56 -10.69
CA ASP A 9 -11.57 -4.89 -11.28
C ASP A 9 -12.21 -6.00 -10.43
N PHE A 10 -12.51 -5.72 -9.16
CA PHE A 10 -13.14 -6.66 -8.24
C PHE A 10 -14.09 -5.98 -7.25
N CYS A 11 -14.93 -6.78 -6.61
CA CYS A 11 -15.80 -6.30 -5.54
C CYS A 11 -15.02 -6.27 -4.20
N PRO A 12 -14.93 -5.12 -3.50
CA PRO A 12 -14.22 -5.03 -2.23
C PRO A 12 -15.10 -5.38 -1.01
N ASN A 13 -16.32 -5.90 -1.21
CA ASN A 13 -17.23 -6.25 -0.13
C ASN A 13 -17.08 -7.74 0.22
N GLU A 14 -16.49 -8.05 1.37
CA GLU A 14 -16.20 -9.43 1.84
C GLU A 14 -17.44 -10.33 1.90
N VAL A 15 -18.62 -9.76 2.14
CA VAL A 15 -19.90 -10.51 2.18
C VAL A 15 -20.48 -10.77 0.78
N CYS A 16 -19.84 -10.27 -0.28
CA CYS A 16 -20.30 -10.49 -1.66
C CYS A 16 -19.92 -11.90 -2.13
N PRO A 17 -20.81 -12.64 -2.81
CA PRO A 17 -20.46 -13.91 -3.46
C PRO A 17 -19.32 -13.78 -4.49
N ASP A 18 -19.11 -12.58 -5.02
CA ASP A 18 -18.05 -12.24 -5.98
C ASP A 18 -16.98 -11.31 -5.37
N TYR A 19 -16.76 -11.40 -4.06
CA TYR A 19 -15.64 -10.72 -3.40
C TYR A 19 -14.31 -11.17 -4.00
N GLY A 20 -13.41 -10.20 -4.29
CA GLY A 20 -12.05 -10.46 -4.78
C GLY A 20 -11.92 -11.10 -6.16
N LYS A 21 -13.02 -11.53 -6.79
CA LYS A 21 -13.00 -12.12 -8.14
C LYS A 21 -12.75 -11.03 -9.19
N LEU A 22 -11.74 -11.25 -10.02
CA LEU A 22 -11.40 -10.36 -11.13
C LEU A 22 -12.48 -10.38 -12.21
N GLN A 23 -12.72 -9.22 -12.83
CA GLN A 23 -13.53 -9.15 -14.05
C GLN A 23 -12.81 -9.96 -15.13
N SER A 24 -13.45 -11.02 -15.63
CA SER A 24 -13.04 -11.67 -16.88
C SER A 24 -13.89 -11.14 -18.02
N ASP A 25 -13.40 -11.27 -19.27
CA ASP A 25 -14.10 -10.84 -20.50
C ASP A 25 -15.55 -11.34 -20.61
N ARG A 26 -15.90 -12.41 -19.88
CA ARG A 26 -17.23 -13.04 -19.90
C ARG A 26 -18.10 -12.72 -18.70
N GLN A 27 -17.57 -12.13 -17.63
CA GLN A 27 -18.30 -12.01 -16.35
C GLN A 27 -17.92 -10.74 -15.57
N GLY A 28 -18.25 -9.58 -16.16
CA GLY A 28 -18.10 -8.29 -15.53
C GLY A 28 -19.25 -7.92 -14.59
N ASN A 29 -19.08 -8.09 -13.27
CA ASN A 29 -20.03 -7.67 -12.25
C ASN A 29 -19.80 -6.25 -11.70
N ILE A 30 -18.72 -5.55 -12.05
CA ILE A 30 -18.46 -4.16 -11.66
C ILE A 30 -18.73 -3.22 -12.83
N ILE A 31 -19.43 -2.13 -12.58
CA ILE A 31 -19.70 -1.06 -13.57
C ILE A 31 -19.31 0.30 -13.03
N LYS A 32 -18.92 1.21 -13.93
CA LYS A 32 -18.83 2.64 -13.63
C LYS A 32 -20.22 3.17 -13.28
N PHE A 33 -20.34 3.84 -12.15
CA PHE A 33 -21.59 4.34 -11.57
C PHE A 33 -21.49 5.84 -11.25
N GLY A 34 -21.11 6.61 -12.27
CA GLY A 34 -20.92 8.06 -12.16
C GLY A 34 -19.69 8.46 -11.34
N LYS A 35 -19.64 9.73 -10.93
CA LYS A 35 -18.55 10.32 -10.17
C LYS A 35 -19.06 10.93 -8.86
N THR A 36 -18.19 11.09 -7.87
CA THR A 36 -18.49 11.88 -6.68
C THR A 36 -18.50 13.37 -7.03
N LYS A 37 -18.97 14.23 -6.10
CA LYS A 37 -18.89 15.69 -6.25
C LYS A 37 -17.45 16.19 -6.45
N ALA A 38 -16.46 15.47 -5.92
CA ALA A 38 -15.04 15.76 -6.08
C ALA A 38 -14.42 15.14 -7.36
N GLY A 39 -15.24 14.63 -8.28
CA GLY A 39 -14.77 14.08 -9.56
C GLY A 39 -14.25 12.64 -9.53
N ARG A 40 -14.18 12.01 -8.36
CA ARG A 40 -13.71 10.62 -8.19
C ARG A 40 -14.64 9.61 -8.83
N GLN A 41 -14.13 8.65 -9.59
CA GLN A 41 -14.96 7.59 -10.17
C GLN A 41 -15.64 6.75 -9.07
N ARG A 42 -16.92 6.44 -9.26
CA ARG A 42 -17.67 5.47 -8.46
C ARG A 42 -17.89 4.21 -9.26
N TYR A 43 -17.87 3.09 -8.57
CA TYR A 43 -18.18 1.77 -9.10
C TYR A 43 -19.40 1.20 -8.39
N LYS A 44 -20.15 0.34 -9.07
CA LYS A 44 -21.24 -0.46 -8.49
C LYS A 44 -21.04 -1.92 -8.83
N CYS A 45 -21.15 -2.77 -7.82
CA CYS A 45 -21.22 -4.21 -8.02
C CYS A 45 -22.67 -4.61 -8.35
N LYS A 46 -22.88 -5.33 -9.46
CA LYS A 46 -24.17 -5.88 -9.88
C LYS A 46 -24.62 -7.02 -8.97
N THR A 47 -23.69 -7.79 -8.41
CA THR A 47 -23.98 -8.94 -7.55
C THR A 47 -24.53 -8.51 -6.19
N CYS A 48 -23.81 -7.66 -5.45
CA CYS A 48 -24.24 -7.23 -4.12
C CYS A 48 -24.91 -5.84 -4.08
N GLY A 49 -24.98 -5.12 -5.21
CA GLY A 49 -25.60 -3.80 -5.31
C GLY A 49 -24.81 -2.64 -4.68
N LYS A 50 -23.78 -2.92 -3.88
CA LYS A 50 -22.98 -1.90 -3.18
C LYS A 50 -22.17 -1.04 -4.14
N THR A 51 -22.00 0.23 -3.77
CA THR A 51 -21.14 1.17 -4.50
C THR A 51 -19.86 1.48 -3.73
N PHE A 52 -18.76 1.70 -4.44
CA PHE A 52 -17.47 2.10 -3.87
C PHE A 52 -16.79 3.14 -4.76
N THR A 53 -15.79 3.85 -4.24
CA THR A 53 -15.01 4.85 -4.98
C THR A 53 -13.72 4.24 -5.52
N GLU A 54 -13.11 4.88 -6.51
CA GLU A 54 -11.78 4.50 -7.04
C GLU A 54 -10.65 4.51 -6.01
N THR A 55 -10.85 5.13 -4.85
CA THR A 55 -9.88 5.12 -3.75
C THR A 55 -10.16 4.02 -2.71
N LYS A 56 -11.23 3.22 -2.85
CA LYS A 56 -11.58 2.20 -1.85
C LYS A 56 -10.49 1.12 -1.79
N GLY A 57 -9.99 0.86 -0.58
CA GLY A 57 -8.92 -0.13 -0.37
C GLY A 57 -7.51 0.41 -0.69
N THR A 58 -7.37 1.73 -0.84
CA THR A 58 -6.08 2.40 -1.02
C THR A 58 -5.79 3.34 0.15
N LEU A 59 -4.52 3.74 0.28
CA LEU A 59 -4.07 4.78 1.20
C LEU A 59 -4.90 6.09 1.11
N PHE A 60 -5.42 6.39 -0.07
CA PHE A 60 -6.17 7.62 -0.37
C PHE A 60 -7.65 7.53 0.01
N TYR A 61 -8.11 6.38 0.54
CA TYR A 61 -9.51 6.22 0.90
C TYR A 61 -9.92 7.20 2.01
N ARG A 62 -10.99 7.96 1.77
CA ARG A 62 -11.54 8.97 2.70
C ARG A 62 -10.52 10.04 3.12
N ARG A 63 -9.49 10.29 2.31
CA ARG A 63 -8.56 11.41 2.52
C ARG A 63 -9.06 12.66 1.80
N ARG A 64 -8.90 13.81 2.45
CA ARG A 64 -9.17 15.14 1.86
C ARG A 64 -7.90 15.77 1.28
N THR A 65 -6.75 15.41 1.85
CA THR A 65 -5.43 15.80 1.34
C THR A 65 -5.23 15.24 -0.07
N PRO A 66 -4.71 16.02 -1.01
CA PRO A 66 -4.31 15.55 -2.34
C PRO A 66 -3.36 14.36 -2.27
N GLU A 67 -3.45 13.45 -3.25
CA GLU A 67 -2.67 12.21 -3.25
C GLU A 67 -1.17 12.47 -3.39
N ASP A 68 -0.81 13.40 -4.26
CA ASP A 68 0.56 13.87 -4.49
C ASP A 68 1.22 14.39 -3.20
N GLU A 69 0.49 15.16 -2.40
CA GLU A 69 0.99 15.66 -1.12
C GLU A 69 1.19 14.54 -0.08
N ILE A 70 0.32 13.53 -0.05
CA ILE A 70 0.51 12.34 0.82
C ILE A 70 1.73 11.55 0.36
N ILE A 71 1.86 11.29 -0.94
CA ILE A 71 2.98 10.56 -1.53
C ILE A 71 4.30 11.28 -1.26
N ASP A 72 4.37 12.59 -1.51
CA ASP A 72 5.56 13.40 -1.30
C ASP A 72 5.97 13.43 0.18
N THR A 73 5.01 13.57 1.10
CA THR A 73 5.28 13.49 2.54
C THR A 73 5.86 12.13 2.93
N LEU A 74 5.29 11.03 2.43
CA LEU A 74 5.80 9.68 2.69
C LEU A 74 7.19 9.46 2.07
N ALA A 75 7.44 9.99 0.87
CA ALA A 75 8.75 9.93 0.23
C ALA A 75 9.81 10.65 1.08
N HIS A 76 9.52 11.85 1.59
CA HIS A 76 10.42 12.55 2.49
C HIS A 76 10.74 11.73 3.76
N ILE A 77 9.76 11.02 4.31
CA ILE A 77 9.96 10.15 5.47
C ILE A 77 10.87 8.98 5.11
N ALA A 78 10.68 8.37 3.94
CA ALA A 78 11.54 7.29 3.44
C ALA A 78 12.99 7.75 3.24
N GLU A 79 13.21 9.00 2.85
CA GLU A 79 14.53 9.66 2.78
C GLU A 79 15.12 10.03 4.16
N GLY A 80 14.44 9.69 5.26
CA GLY A 80 14.93 9.89 6.63
C GLY A 80 14.61 11.25 7.24
N ASN A 81 13.71 12.04 6.64
CA ASN A 81 13.27 13.29 7.25
C ASN A 81 12.47 13.03 8.54
N ARG A 82 12.73 13.84 9.56
CA ARG A 82 12.00 13.77 10.84
C ARG A 82 10.55 14.22 10.64
N ILE A 83 9.61 13.49 11.22
CA ILE A 83 8.17 13.85 11.23
C ILE A 83 7.97 15.28 11.75
N SER A 84 8.67 15.64 12.83
CA SER A 84 8.61 16.99 13.43
C SER A 84 9.00 18.11 12.47
N SER A 85 9.87 17.84 11.48
CA SER A 85 10.24 18.80 10.45
C SER A 85 9.12 18.93 9.43
N LEU A 86 8.54 17.81 9.00
CA LEU A 86 7.45 17.77 8.02
C LEU A 86 6.16 18.39 8.53
N VAL A 87 5.85 18.28 9.83
CA VAL A 87 4.73 19.01 10.45
C VAL A 87 4.84 20.52 10.20
N ARG A 88 6.06 21.07 10.27
CA ARG A 88 6.31 22.52 10.09
C ARG A 88 6.33 22.92 8.61
N THR A 89 6.92 22.09 7.75
CA THR A 89 7.09 22.44 6.34
C THR A 89 5.86 22.12 5.48
N LYS A 90 5.11 21.07 5.82
CA LYS A 90 3.90 20.64 5.09
C LYS A 90 2.61 21.14 5.74
N GLY A 91 2.64 21.51 7.02
CA GLY A 91 1.47 22.06 7.73
C GLY A 91 0.41 21.02 8.13
N HIS A 92 0.71 19.72 8.03
CA HIS A 92 -0.16 18.66 8.52
C HIS A 92 0.12 18.37 10.00
N LYS A 93 -0.93 18.00 10.73
CA LYS A 93 -0.77 17.53 12.13
C LYS A 93 0.09 16.28 12.18
N GLU A 94 0.87 16.14 13.24
CA GLU A 94 1.72 14.96 13.47
C GLU A 94 0.91 13.66 13.41
N ASP A 95 -0.23 13.60 14.10
CA ASP A 95 -1.12 12.44 14.07
C ASP A 95 -1.59 12.07 12.66
N THR A 96 -1.85 13.07 11.81
CA THR A 96 -2.25 12.85 10.41
C THR A 96 -1.13 12.20 9.61
N ILE A 97 0.11 12.67 9.79
CA ILE A 97 1.29 12.10 9.13
C ILE A 97 1.54 10.67 9.63
N ILE A 98 1.45 10.45 10.95
CA ILE A 98 1.57 9.11 11.55
C ILE A 98 0.51 8.16 11.00
N ASP A 99 -0.73 8.62 10.83
CA ASP A 99 -1.81 7.82 10.23
C ASP A 99 -1.51 7.44 8.77
N TRP A 100 -0.87 8.33 7.99
CA TRP A 100 -0.41 7.98 6.64
C TRP A 100 0.70 6.94 6.67
N ILE A 101 1.68 7.08 7.55
CA ILE A 101 2.78 6.11 7.72
C ILE A 101 2.21 4.74 8.07
N ARG A 102 1.28 4.68 9.04
CA ARG A 102 0.66 3.42 9.48
C ARG A 102 -0.08 2.73 8.34
N GLU A 103 -0.88 3.47 7.59
CA GLU A 103 -1.64 2.90 6.48
C GLU A 103 -0.73 2.47 5.32
N ALA A 104 0.30 3.26 5.00
CA ALA A 104 1.32 2.87 4.03
C ALA A 104 2.10 1.63 4.47
N GLY A 105 2.42 1.52 5.76
CA GLY A 105 3.08 0.35 6.34
C GLY A 105 2.27 -0.94 6.17
N LYS A 106 0.96 -0.91 6.44
CA LYS A 106 0.07 -2.06 6.18
C LYS A 106 0.06 -2.48 4.71
N HIS A 107 0.04 -1.51 3.80
CA HIS A 107 0.11 -1.79 2.37
C HIS A 107 1.47 -2.37 1.96
N ALA A 108 2.56 -1.86 2.52
CA ALA A 108 3.91 -2.38 2.28
C ALA A 108 4.05 -3.83 2.78
N GLU A 109 3.53 -4.13 3.97
CA GLU A 109 3.51 -5.48 4.55
C GLU A 109 2.75 -6.47 3.66
N ALA A 110 1.55 -6.09 3.18
CA ALA A 110 0.76 -6.94 2.28
C ALA A 110 1.46 -7.20 0.93
N ILE A 111 2.16 -6.19 0.39
CA ILE A 111 2.96 -6.35 -0.84
C ILE A 111 4.17 -7.24 -0.57
N GLU A 112 4.88 -7.01 0.53
CA GLU A 112 6.03 -7.79 0.95
C GLU A 112 5.67 -9.26 1.14
N GLU A 113 4.54 -9.57 1.77
CA GLU A 113 4.05 -10.95 1.93
C GLU A 113 3.89 -11.66 0.56
N VAL A 114 3.29 -10.99 -0.41
CA VAL A 114 3.12 -11.53 -1.78
C VAL A 114 4.47 -11.69 -2.48
N LEU A 115 5.35 -10.70 -2.37
CA LEU A 115 6.66 -10.73 -3.03
C LEU A 115 7.58 -11.80 -2.42
N LEU A 116 7.54 -11.98 -1.10
CA LEU A 116 8.34 -12.97 -0.38
C LEU A 116 7.87 -14.40 -0.65
N ALA A 117 6.57 -14.62 -0.87
CA ALA A 117 6.03 -15.94 -1.20
C ALA A 117 6.64 -16.52 -2.49
N ASP A 118 6.93 -15.67 -3.47
CA ASP A 118 7.55 -16.06 -4.74
C ASP A 118 9.08 -15.91 -4.74
N TYR A 119 9.68 -15.43 -3.64
CA TYR A 119 11.09 -15.08 -3.61
C TYR A 119 12.00 -16.30 -3.40
N GLN A 120 12.79 -16.61 -4.43
CA GLN A 120 13.78 -17.70 -4.39
C GLN A 120 15.16 -17.15 -4.02
N LEU A 121 15.62 -17.44 -2.80
CA LEU A 121 16.95 -17.08 -2.33
C LEU A 121 17.98 -18.14 -2.70
N THR A 122 19.10 -17.71 -3.27
CA THR A 122 20.27 -18.58 -3.41
C THR A 122 20.97 -18.77 -2.08
N ARG A 123 21.65 -19.91 -1.91
CA ARG A 123 22.49 -20.17 -0.73
C ARG A 123 23.49 -19.03 -0.47
N GLY A 124 24.15 -18.52 -1.51
CA GLY A 124 25.11 -17.43 -1.36
C GLY A 124 24.50 -16.12 -0.84
N GLN A 125 23.26 -15.81 -1.20
CA GLN A 125 22.54 -14.65 -0.65
C GLN A 125 22.18 -14.84 0.82
N ILE A 126 21.75 -16.05 1.22
CA ILE A 126 21.49 -16.39 2.62
C ILE A 126 22.78 -16.34 3.44
N ASP A 127 23.86 -16.93 2.94
CA ASP A 127 25.17 -16.92 3.59
C ASP A 127 25.69 -15.48 3.76
N GLY A 128 25.54 -14.64 2.73
CA GLY A 128 25.90 -13.22 2.79
C GLY A 128 25.06 -12.42 3.79
N LEU A 129 23.75 -12.67 3.83
CA LEU A 129 22.84 -12.05 4.80
C LEU A 129 23.21 -12.48 6.23
N TRP A 130 23.46 -13.77 6.46
CA TRP A 130 23.88 -14.31 7.75
C TRP A 130 25.22 -13.72 8.20
N ALA A 131 26.22 -13.66 7.31
CA ALA A 131 27.53 -13.09 7.63
C ALA A 131 27.45 -11.60 7.97
N TYR A 132 26.49 -10.86 7.41
CA TYR A 132 26.31 -9.44 7.70
C TYR A 132 25.42 -9.18 8.92
N VAL A 133 24.26 -9.83 9.01
CA VAL A 133 23.24 -9.62 10.06
C VAL A 133 23.58 -10.40 11.33
N GLY A 134 23.99 -11.67 11.20
CA GLY A 134 24.37 -12.53 12.33
C GLY A 134 25.63 -12.04 13.05
N ASN A 135 26.57 -11.42 12.33
CA ASN A 135 27.77 -10.83 12.93
C ASN A 135 27.62 -9.34 13.27
N LYS A 136 26.41 -8.75 13.08
CA LYS A 136 26.16 -7.32 13.33
C LYS A 136 26.13 -7.05 14.84
N GLY A 137 27.30 -6.77 15.41
CA GLY A 137 27.49 -6.57 16.85
C GLY A 137 28.73 -7.26 17.40
N GLU A 138 29.29 -8.23 16.68
CA GLU A 138 30.58 -8.81 17.01
C GLU A 138 31.70 -7.84 16.65
N LYS A 139 32.03 -6.93 17.57
CA LYS A 139 33.31 -6.23 17.51
C LYS A 139 34.41 -7.28 17.57
N LYS A 140 35.23 -7.39 16.52
CA LYS A 140 36.49 -8.13 16.60
C LYS A 140 37.25 -7.59 17.81
N LEU A 141 37.45 -8.42 18.85
CA LEU A 141 38.43 -8.15 19.89
C LEU A 141 39.75 -7.86 19.17
N SER A 142 40.30 -6.66 19.37
CA SER A 142 41.67 -6.36 18.95
C SER A 142 42.56 -7.43 19.56
N ARG A 143 43.26 -8.17 18.70
CA ARG A 143 44.32 -9.06 19.16
C ARG A 143 45.48 -8.16 19.57
N ASP A 144 45.73 -8.08 20.87
CA ASP A 144 46.98 -7.59 21.45
C ASP A 144 48.15 -8.49 21.03
#